data_AF-A0A2E6SSK3-F1
#
_entry.id   AF-A0A2E6SSK3-F1
#
_cell.length_a   1.000
_cell.length_b   1.000
_cell.length_c   1.000
_cell.angle_alpha   90.00
_cell.angle_beta   90.00
_cell.angle_gamma   90.00
#
_symmetry.space_group_name_H-M   'P 1'
#
loop_
_entity.id
_entity.type
_entity.pdbx_description
1 polymer ?
#
loop_
_entity_poly.entity_id
_entity_poly.type
_entity_poly.pdbx_seq_one_letter_code
_entity_poly.pdbx_strand_id
1 'polypeptide(L)'
;MFKSILKIVCTFSLFGLMVVGKTQAKDFEDCRETDPNEFFSLINAPVQSYIPPLDRNGNTILSENDVFIQKSRHYFAELNDFPEVTISMERLASVTENNPTALENFESKITVLGPDCSKVNMYRSRLVGSFVAPFNQIMGLIELGIRTNSDAITQFATSQLTPTTLDFDQIVDILSNDLALNVDVVDNMLPQTLRSQFLADDESISLNSMSEMALLAFSSMGGAIDSDVRQIYVFVPKSMKGIDSSQETVILTSDARLYGIQGFDHDVAGKVLSRMGVRTSIVSLSEIKTYRFGSCRIDIAGKWMQIVNGKKIRSCPFTELVRQMVEDGAYTDTEDYKHQEIVFEGISRIMAQKK
;
A
#
# COMPACT_ATOMS: atom_id res chain seq x y z
N MET A 1 38.38 31.90 -48.62
CA MET A 1 39.77 32.39 -48.53
C MET A 1 39.91 33.26 -47.29
N PHE A 2 40.81 32.85 -46.39
CA PHE A 2 41.68 33.65 -45.51
C PHE A 2 41.12 34.62 -44.43
N LYS A 3 41.46 34.22 -43.19
CA LYS A 3 41.91 34.96 -41.97
C LYS A 3 40.95 35.99 -41.34
N SER A 4 40.45 35.84 -40.12
CA SER A 4 41.06 35.59 -38.78
C SER A 4 41.50 36.87 -38.05
N ILE A 5 41.15 36.91 -36.75
CA ILE A 5 41.66 37.73 -35.64
C ILE A 5 40.84 38.98 -35.25
N LEU A 6 40.09 38.87 -34.15
CA LEU A 6 40.23 39.82 -33.03
C LEU A 6 39.82 39.15 -31.71
N LYS A 7 40.80 38.98 -30.81
CA LYS A 7 40.64 38.59 -29.40
C LYS A 7 40.72 39.86 -28.54
N ILE A 8 39.71 40.11 -27.71
CA ILE A 8 39.79 40.94 -26.47
C ILE A 8 38.78 40.28 -25.52
N VAL A 9 39.16 39.33 -24.67
CA VAL A 9 39.64 39.50 -23.28
C VAL A 9 38.87 40.58 -22.50
N CYS A 10 37.80 40.17 -21.83
CA CYS A 10 37.31 40.82 -20.62
C CYS A 10 36.93 39.73 -19.59
N THR A 11 37.92 39.36 -18.79
CA THR A 11 37.76 38.66 -17.51
C THR A 11 37.43 39.69 -16.43
N PHE A 12 36.28 39.55 -15.74
CA PHE A 12 36.17 39.40 -14.27
C PHE A 12 34.73 39.59 -13.77
N SER A 13 34.40 38.83 -12.72
CA SER A 13 33.20 38.89 -11.87
C SER A 13 31.92 38.30 -12.50
N LEU A 14 31.21 37.35 -11.90
CA LEU A 14 30.88 37.25 -10.48
C LEU A 14 30.64 35.78 -10.09
N PHE A 15 31.16 35.45 -8.92
CA PHE A 15 30.99 34.20 -8.18
C PHE A 15 29.49 33.90 -7.98
N GLY A 16 29.00 32.84 -8.64
CA GLY A 16 27.67 32.26 -8.44
C GLY A 16 27.79 30.90 -7.79
N LEU A 17 28.00 30.90 -6.47
CA LEU A 17 27.73 29.76 -5.59
C LEU A 17 26.24 29.42 -5.69
N MET A 18 25.90 28.36 -6.42
CA MET A 18 24.70 27.57 -6.11
C MET A 18 25.10 26.10 -6.19
N VAL A 19 25.23 25.57 -4.99
CA VAL A 19 25.31 24.17 -4.63
C VAL A 19 24.23 23.42 -5.41
N VAL A 20 24.64 22.70 -6.47
CA VAL A 20 23.85 21.59 -6.97
C VAL A 20 23.86 20.58 -5.83
N GLY A 21 22.73 20.49 -5.13
CA GLY A 21 22.49 19.49 -4.12
C GLY A 21 22.83 18.14 -4.72
N LYS A 22 23.92 17.54 -4.22
CA LYS A 22 24.15 16.12 -4.35
C LYS A 22 22.97 15.46 -3.65
N THR A 23 21.94 15.09 -4.39
CA THR A 23 21.13 13.94 -4.03
C THR A 23 22.13 12.82 -3.77
N GLN A 24 22.22 12.40 -2.51
CA GLN A 24 23.03 11.26 -2.13
C GLN A 24 22.53 10.06 -2.94
N ALA A 25 23.27 9.71 -3.99
CA ALA A 25 23.34 8.33 -4.40
C ALA A 25 23.90 7.58 -3.19
N LYS A 26 23.02 6.90 -2.44
CA LYS A 26 23.46 5.78 -1.60
C LYS A 26 24.22 4.83 -2.53
N ASP A 27 25.40 4.39 -2.11
CA ASP A 27 26.23 3.45 -2.84
C ASP A 27 25.40 2.25 -3.34
N PHE A 28 25.29 2.09 -4.66
CA PHE A 28 24.69 0.93 -5.33
C PHE A 28 25.61 -0.31 -5.30
N GLU A 29 26.74 -0.24 -4.61
CA GLU A 29 27.68 -1.36 -4.47
C GLU A 29 27.20 -2.37 -3.41
N ASP A 30 26.46 -1.92 -2.40
CA ASP A 30 25.91 -2.75 -1.31
C ASP A 30 24.59 -3.48 -1.67
N CYS A 31 23.98 -3.13 -2.81
CA CYS A 31 22.73 -3.75 -3.30
C CYS A 31 23.01 -4.69 -4.48
N ARG A 32 23.97 -5.59 -4.31
CA ARG A 32 24.30 -6.58 -5.32
C ARG A 32 24.30 -7.96 -4.70
N GLU A 33 23.63 -8.87 -5.37
CA GLU A 33 23.79 -10.28 -5.06
C GLU A 33 25.24 -10.68 -5.29
N THR A 34 25.73 -11.56 -4.43
CA THR A 34 26.99 -12.25 -4.64
C THR A 34 26.88 -13.13 -5.90
N ASP A 35 28.01 -13.30 -6.59
CA ASP A 35 28.11 -14.15 -7.77
C ASP A 35 27.49 -15.54 -7.49
N PRO A 36 26.62 -16.06 -8.37
CA PRO A 36 25.96 -17.34 -8.15
C PRO A 36 26.94 -18.49 -7.87
N ASN A 37 28.14 -18.47 -8.45
CA ASN A 37 29.13 -19.53 -8.24
C ASN A 37 29.65 -19.56 -6.80
N GLU A 38 29.82 -18.41 -6.15
CA GLU A 38 30.22 -18.34 -4.75
C GLU A 38 29.10 -18.87 -3.83
N PHE A 39 27.85 -18.53 -4.13
CA PHE A 39 26.69 -19.11 -3.43
C PHE A 39 26.64 -20.64 -3.58
N PHE A 40 26.80 -21.16 -4.81
CA PHE A 40 26.83 -22.61 -5.05
C PHE A 40 28.05 -23.27 -4.41
N SER A 41 29.19 -22.59 -4.34
CA SER A 41 30.37 -23.09 -3.63
C SER A 41 30.13 -23.21 -2.12
N LEU A 42 29.36 -22.28 -1.53
CA LEU A 42 29.00 -22.34 -0.11
C LEU A 42 28.08 -23.53 0.18
N ILE A 43 26.98 -23.67 -0.57
CA ILE A 43 25.96 -24.69 -0.25
C ILE A 43 26.40 -26.13 -0.62
N ASN A 44 27.43 -26.27 -1.45
CA ASN A 44 28.07 -27.55 -1.76
C ASN A 44 29.39 -27.77 -1.02
N ALA A 45 29.69 -26.94 -0.01
CA ALA A 45 30.92 -27.05 0.77
C ALA A 45 31.02 -28.45 1.42
N PRO A 46 32.19 -29.10 1.35
CA PRO A 46 32.41 -30.41 1.98
C PRO A 46 32.64 -30.24 3.49
N VAL A 47 31.58 -29.91 4.23
CA VAL A 47 31.60 -29.77 5.69
C VAL A 47 31.26 -31.08 6.39
N GLN A 48 31.77 -31.28 7.60
CA GLN A 48 31.39 -32.44 8.40
C GLN A 48 29.94 -32.31 8.86
N SER A 49 29.16 -33.39 8.72
CA SER A 49 27.78 -33.42 9.22
C SER A 49 27.75 -33.38 10.75
N TYR A 50 26.90 -32.52 11.31
CA TYR A 50 26.62 -32.54 12.74
C TYR A 50 25.91 -33.84 13.16
N ILE A 51 26.39 -34.48 14.22
CA ILE A 51 25.78 -35.67 14.83
C ILE A 51 25.39 -35.33 16.26
N PRO A 52 24.08 -35.32 16.61
CA PRO A 52 23.65 -35.04 17.97
C PRO A 52 24.09 -36.17 18.92
N PRO A 53 24.35 -35.87 20.21
CA PRO A 53 24.63 -36.90 21.20
C PRO A 53 23.41 -37.80 21.41
N LEU A 54 23.62 -39.11 21.37
CA LEU A 54 22.57 -40.12 21.45
C LEU A 54 22.64 -40.90 22.77
N ASP A 55 21.49 -41.36 23.25
CA ASP A 55 21.39 -42.31 24.34
C ASP A 55 21.75 -43.74 23.87
N ARG A 56 21.71 -44.71 24.79
CA ARG A 56 21.99 -46.12 24.49
C ARG A 56 21.00 -46.76 23.51
N ASN A 57 19.84 -46.13 23.30
CA ASN A 57 18.78 -46.59 22.41
C ASN A 57 18.80 -45.86 21.05
N GLY A 58 19.74 -44.92 20.84
CA GLY A 58 19.87 -44.16 19.60
C GLY A 58 19.01 -42.89 19.53
N ASN A 59 18.38 -42.46 20.63
CA ASN A 59 17.59 -41.22 20.68
C ASN A 59 18.46 -40.03 21.08
N THR A 60 18.17 -38.84 20.54
CA THR A 60 18.84 -37.61 21.00
C THR A 60 18.58 -37.36 22.48
N ILE A 61 19.63 -37.08 23.26
CA ILE A 61 19.50 -36.70 24.67
C ILE A 61 19.17 -35.21 24.87
N LEU A 62 19.27 -34.42 23.80
CA LEU A 62 19.08 -32.99 23.81
C LEU A 62 17.65 -32.61 23.39
N SER A 63 17.17 -31.49 23.93
CA SER A 63 15.96 -30.86 23.43
C SER A 63 16.14 -30.38 21.98
N GLU A 64 15.06 -30.23 21.22
CA GLU A 64 15.12 -29.71 19.84
C GLU A 64 15.86 -28.37 19.75
N ASN A 65 15.66 -27.49 20.74
CA ASN A 65 16.35 -26.21 20.81
C ASN A 65 17.84 -26.36 21.02
N ASP A 66 18.26 -27.27 21.91
CA ASP A 66 19.69 -27.50 22.17
C ASP A 66 20.37 -28.17 20.98
N VAL A 67 19.67 -29.10 20.30
CA VAL A 67 20.13 -29.69 19.04
C VAL A 67 20.36 -28.60 18.01
N PHE A 68 19.40 -27.69 17.81
CA PHE A 68 19.55 -26.58 16.87
C PHE A 68 20.74 -25.67 17.23
N ILE A 69 20.89 -25.27 18.49
CA ILE A 69 21.98 -24.38 18.92
C ILE A 69 23.34 -25.05 18.70
N GLN A 70 23.49 -26.32 19.06
CA GLN A 70 24.74 -27.05 18.86
C GLN A 70 25.03 -27.26 17.37
N LYS A 71 24.02 -27.62 16.57
CA LYS A 71 24.11 -27.75 15.12
C LYS A 71 24.54 -26.44 14.44
N SER A 72 23.92 -25.33 14.83
CA SER A 72 24.25 -23.99 14.31
C SER A 72 25.70 -23.60 14.64
N ARG A 73 26.16 -23.84 15.88
CA ARG A 73 27.56 -23.61 16.28
C ARG A 73 28.54 -24.50 15.52
N HIS A 74 28.18 -25.75 15.28
CA HIS A 74 28.99 -26.68 14.50
C HIS A 74 29.21 -26.16 13.08
N TYR A 75 28.14 -25.84 12.34
CA TYR A 75 28.29 -25.34 10.98
C TYR A 75 28.90 -23.94 10.91
N PHE A 76 28.68 -23.08 11.91
CA PHE A 76 29.40 -21.80 12.01
C PHE A 76 30.92 -22.00 12.06
N ALA A 77 31.40 -22.99 12.83
CA ALA A 77 32.82 -23.31 12.91
C ALA A 77 33.35 -23.96 11.63
N GLU A 78 32.61 -24.92 11.06
CA GLU A 78 32.99 -25.60 9.80
C GLU A 78 33.07 -24.63 8.61
N LEU A 79 32.22 -23.59 8.61
CA LEU A 79 32.13 -22.62 7.51
C LEU A 79 32.98 -21.36 7.76
N ASN A 80 33.77 -21.29 8.84
CA ASN A 80 34.45 -20.06 9.25
C ASN A 80 35.25 -19.39 8.10
N ASP A 81 35.95 -20.20 7.30
CA ASP A 81 36.84 -19.74 6.22
C ASP A 81 36.11 -19.50 4.89
N PHE A 82 34.82 -19.79 4.80
CA PHE A 82 34.01 -19.48 3.60
C PHE A 82 33.58 -18.00 3.61
N PRO A 83 33.55 -17.34 2.44
CA PRO A 83 33.03 -15.98 2.34
C PRO A 83 31.54 -15.93 2.65
N GLU A 84 31.09 -14.80 3.21
CA GLU A 84 29.67 -14.50 3.32
C GLU A 84 29.09 -14.21 1.93
N VAL A 85 27.87 -14.66 1.69
CA VAL A 85 27.16 -14.50 0.44
C VAL A 85 25.85 -13.74 0.66
N THR A 86 25.53 -12.91 -0.31
CA THR A 86 24.31 -12.11 -0.34
C THR A 86 23.41 -12.62 -1.46
N ILE A 87 22.17 -12.95 -1.14
CA ILE A 87 21.18 -13.50 -2.08
C ILE A 87 19.91 -12.65 -2.10
N SER A 88 19.14 -12.70 -3.19
CA SER A 88 17.81 -12.09 -3.24
C SER A 88 16.72 -12.94 -2.56
N MET A 89 15.58 -12.30 -2.32
CA MET A 89 14.35 -12.99 -1.93
C MET A 89 13.94 -14.05 -2.96
N GLU A 90 14.13 -13.81 -4.25
CA GLU A 90 13.82 -14.75 -5.32
C GLU A 90 14.73 -15.98 -5.28
N ARG A 91 16.03 -15.80 -5.05
CA ARG A 91 16.96 -16.93 -4.90
C ARG A 91 16.65 -17.73 -3.64
N LEU A 92 16.38 -17.06 -2.53
CA LEU A 92 15.91 -17.72 -1.30
C LEU A 92 14.67 -18.57 -1.57
N ALA A 93 13.65 -17.97 -2.20
CA ALA A 93 12.41 -18.63 -2.56
C ALA A 93 12.66 -19.89 -3.41
N SER A 94 13.45 -19.76 -4.47
CA SER A 94 13.77 -20.87 -5.37
C SER A 94 14.51 -22.02 -4.70
N VAL A 95 15.48 -21.74 -3.82
CA VAL A 95 16.27 -22.79 -3.16
C VAL A 95 15.47 -23.49 -2.05
N THR A 96 14.53 -22.78 -1.42
CA THR A 96 13.72 -23.29 -0.31
C THR A 96 12.37 -23.86 -0.72
N GLU A 97 11.95 -23.69 -1.97
CA GLU A 97 10.62 -24.05 -2.50
C GLU A 97 10.18 -25.47 -2.14
N ASN A 98 11.09 -26.45 -2.28
CA ASN A 98 10.81 -27.86 -1.97
C ASN A 98 11.28 -28.30 -0.58
N ASN A 99 12.14 -27.51 0.07
CA ASN A 99 12.69 -27.81 1.38
C ASN A 99 12.95 -26.50 2.14
N PRO A 100 12.03 -26.08 3.02
CA PRO A 100 12.16 -24.82 3.76
C PRO A 100 13.44 -24.71 4.59
N THR A 101 14.03 -25.83 5.00
CA THR A 101 15.25 -25.87 5.83
C THR A 101 16.52 -26.14 5.03
N ALA A 102 16.46 -26.08 3.69
CA ALA A 102 17.60 -26.35 2.81
C ALA A 102 18.84 -25.49 3.13
N LEU A 103 18.62 -24.28 3.63
CA LEU A 103 19.67 -23.34 3.96
C LEU A 103 20.06 -23.31 5.45
N GLU A 104 19.42 -24.11 6.32
CA GLU A 104 19.57 -24.02 7.79
C GLU A 104 21.04 -24.12 8.24
N ASN A 105 21.83 -24.97 7.59
CA ASN A 105 23.23 -25.17 7.93
C ASN A 105 24.13 -24.00 7.50
N PHE A 106 23.67 -23.17 6.56
CA PHE A 106 24.46 -22.11 5.93
C PHE A 106 24.02 -20.70 6.36
N GLU A 107 22.96 -20.58 7.18
CA GLU A 107 22.35 -19.31 7.58
C GLU A 107 23.36 -18.27 8.10
N SER A 108 24.40 -18.73 8.81
CA SER A 108 25.44 -17.84 9.35
C SER A 108 26.32 -17.14 8.31
N LYS A 109 26.29 -17.59 7.05
CA LYS A 109 27.03 -17.02 5.93
C LYS A 109 26.12 -16.41 4.86
N ILE A 110 24.80 -16.50 5.04
CA ILE A 110 23.83 -16.03 4.05
C ILE A 110 23.16 -14.77 4.60
N THR A 111 23.28 -13.69 3.83
CA THR A 111 22.48 -12.48 3.99
C THR A 111 21.48 -12.40 2.84
N VAL A 112 20.22 -12.07 3.13
CA VAL A 112 19.18 -11.89 2.13
C VAL A 112 18.93 -10.40 1.91
N LEU A 113 18.84 -9.97 0.66
CA LEU A 113 18.51 -8.59 0.30
C LEU A 113 17.01 -8.37 0.38
N GLY A 114 16.62 -7.42 1.21
CA GLY A 114 15.29 -6.84 1.23
C GLY A 114 15.01 -5.93 0.02
N PRO A 115 13.75 -5.49 -0.13
CA PRO A 115 13.28 -4.73 -1.28
C PRO A 115 13.87 -3.31 -1.38
N ASP A 116 14.38 -2.76 -0.28
CA ASP A 116 15.11 -1.49 -0.20
C ASP A 116 16.63 -1.69 -0.12
N CYS A 117 17.12 -2.88 -0.48
CA CYS A 117 18.50 -3.34 -0.30
C CYS A 117 18.93 -3.51 1.17
N SER A 118 18.00 -3.51 2.12
CA SER A 118 18.31 -3.85 3.51
C SER A 118 18.84 -5.27 3.63
N LYS A 119 19.88 -5.47 4.44
CA LYS A 119 20.47 -6.79 4.72
C LYS A 119 19.65 -7.50 5.79
N VAL A 120 19.11 -8.66 5.45
CA VAL A 120 18.23 -9.49 6.30
C VAL A 120 18.96 -10.78 6.63
N ASN A 121 19.05 -11.09 7.92
CA ASN A 121 19.71 -12.32 8.35
C ASN A 121 18.71 -13.48 8.37
N MET A 122 19.22 -14.70 8.32
CA MET A 122 18.44 -15.90 8.52
C MET A 122 18.71 -16.50 9.89
N TYR A 123 17.66 -17.01 10.55
CA TYR A 123 17.77 -17.78 11.77
C TYR A 123 16.59 -18.74 11.89
N ARG A 124 16.87 -20.05 12.03
CA ARG A 124 15.83 -21.11 12.09
C ARG A 124 14.92 -21.10 10.87
N SER A 125 15.54 -20.90 9.71
CA SER A 125 14.89 -20.82 8.39
C SER A 125 13.85 -19.72 8.30
N ARG A 126 13.98 -18.69 9.15
CA ARG A 126 13.18 -17.48 9.12
C ARG A 126 14.06 -16.27 8.84
N LEU A 127 13.48 -15.31 8.17
CA LEU A 127 14.09 -14.00 7.96
C LEU A 127 13.94 -13.16 9.23
N VAL A 128 15.04 -12.55 9.66
CA VAL A 128 15.12 -11.74 10.88
C VAL A 128 15.64 -10.35 10.53
N GLY A 129 14.83 -9.36 10.89
CA GLY A 129 15.09 -7.93 10.67
C GLY A 129 13.78 -7.17 10.78
N SER A 130 13.83 -5.84 10.71
CA SER A 130 12.65 -5.01 10.53
C SER A 130 13.05 -3.74 9.79
N PHE A 131 12.28 -3.38 8.77
CA PHE A 131 12.53 -2.18 7.98
C PHE A 131 11.23 -1.66 7.36
N VAL A 132 11.33 -0.45 6.83
CA VAL A 132 10.24 0.26 6.19
C VAL A 132 10.32 0.02 4.67
N ALA A 133 9.21 -0.31 4.03
CA ALA A 133 9.16 -0.56 2.59
C ALA A 133 7.89 0.04 1.96
N PRO A 134 7.94 0.47 0.68
CA PRO A 134 6.74 0.83 -0.08
C PRO A 134 5.68 -0.26 -0.06
N PHE A 135 4.41 0.13 0.09
CA PHE A 135 3.30 -0.81 0.25
C PHE A 135 3.17 -1.82 -0.91
N ASN A 136 3.41 -1.36 -2.15
CA ASN A 136 3.42 -2.23 -3.33
C ASN A 136 4.56 -3.26 -3.32
N GLN A 137 5.72 -2.94 -2.74
CA GLN A 137 6.82 -3.90 -2.60
C GLN A 137 6.50 -4.97 -1.55
N ILE A 138 5.84 -4.58 -0.44
CA ILE A 138 5.35 -5.53 0.57
C ILE A 138 4.36 -6.52 -0.08
N MET A 139 3.38 -6.01 -0.84
CA MET A 139 2.43 -6.86 -1.57
C MET A 139 3.15 -7.81 -2.54
N GLY A 140 4.16 -7.32 -3.27
CA GLY A 140 4.95 -8.15 -4.19
C GLY A 140 5.76 -9.26 -3.49
N LEU A 141 6.28 -9.02 -2.28
CA LEU A 141 6.96 -10.06 -1.49
C LEU A 141 5.98 -11.13 -1.01
N ILE A 142 4.78 -10.74 -0.61
CA ILE A 142 3.73 -11.69 -0.21
C ILE A 142 3.31 -12.53 -1.41
N GLU A 143 3.13 -11.91 -2.58
CA GLU A 143 2.84 -12.63 -3.82
C GLU A 143 3.95 -13.61 -4.18
N LEU A 144 5.22 -13.22 -4.05
CA LEU A 144 6.36 -14.12 -4.22
C LEU A 144 6.28 -15.30 -3.25
N GLY A 145 6.05 -15.04 -1.95
CA GLY A 145 5.92 -16.06 -0.93
C GLY A 145 4.79 -17.06 -1.21
N ILE A 146 3.61 -16.58 -1.62
CA ILE A 146 2.47 -17.43 -2.02
C ILE A 146 2.84 -18.27 -3.24
N ARG A 147 3.38 -17.65 -4.30
CA ARG A 147 3.70 -18.34 -5.56
C ARG A 147 4.74 -19.44 -5.38
N THR A 148 5.71 -19.25 -4.48
CA THR A 148 6.79 -20.21 -4.23
C THR A 148 6.59 -21.03 -2.95
N ASN A 149 5.39 -20.98 -2.35
CA ASN A 149 5.07 -21.67 -1.10
C ASN A 149 6.11 -21.42 0.03
N SER A 150 6.61 -20.18 0.13
CA SER A 150 7.65 -19.78 1.09
C SER A 150 7.05 -19.05 2.29
N ASP A 151 6.74 -19.81 3.35
CA ASP A 151 6.28 -19.26 4.63
C ASP A 151 7.25 -18.24 5.22
N ALA A 152 8.55 -18.44 5.03
CA ALA A 152 9.58 -17.54 5.52
C ALA A 152 9.42 -16.12 4.92
N ILE A 153 9.16 -16.02 3.63
CA ILE A 153 8.97 -14.73 2.94
C ILE A 153 7.61 -14.13 3.31
N THR A 154 6.53 -14.93 3.30
CA THR A 154 5.18 -14.44 3.65
C THR A 154 5.12 -13.92 5.09
N GLN A 155 5.66 -14.66 6.06
CA GLN A 155 5.71 -14.23 7.46
C GLN A 155 6.59 -13.01 7.64
N PHE A 156 7.72 -12.95 6.93
CA PHE A 156 8.61 -11.79 6.98
C PHE A 156 7.90 -10.53 6.49
N ALA A 157 7.27 -10.59 5.31
CA ALA A 157 6.58 -9.46 4.72
C ALA A 157 5.41 -8.97 5.59
N THR A 158 4.65 -9.88 6.20
CA THR A 158 3.45 -9.55 6.99
C THR A 158 3.74 -9.13 8.43
N SER A 159 4.85 -9.57 9.03
CA SER A 159 5.13 -9.36 10.47
C SER A 159 6.34 -8.47 10.77
N GLN A 160 7.27 -8.32 9.82
CA GLN A 160 8.53 -7.60 10.05
C GLN A 160 8.64 -6.29 9.28
N LEU A 161 7.80 -6.09 8.26
CA LEU A 161 7.81 -4.89 7.43
C LEU A 161 6.75 -3.89 7.87
N THR A 162 7.13 -2.62 7.86
CA THR A 162 6.20 -1.50 8.04
C THR A 162 6.07 -0.75 6.72
N PRO A 163 4.85 -0.51 6.22
CA PRO A 163 4.66 0.32 5.04
C PRO A 163 5.22 1.73 5.22
N THR A 164 5.82 2.32 4.18
CA THR A 164 6.06 3.76 4.12
C THR A 164 4.75 4.53 4.24
N THR A 165 4.82 5.80 4.64
CA THR A 165 3.63 6.66 4.59
C THR A 165 3.09 6.81 3.18
N LEU A 166 1.79 7.05 3.07
CA LEU A 166 1.11 7.39 1.82
C LEU A 166 0.55 8.81 1.92
N ASP A 167 0.68 9.60 0.87
CA ASP A 167 -0.10 10.83 0.74
C ASP A 167 -1.57 10.50 0.39
N PHE A 168 -2.44 11.50 0.42
CA PHE A 168 -3.86 11.27 0.18
C PHE A 168 -4.20 10.93 -1.29
N ASP A 169 -3.38 11.39 -2.25
CA ASP A 169 -3.60 11.05 -3.66
C ASP A 169 -3.32 9.57 -3.90
N GLN A 170 -2.25 9.05 -3.30
CA GLN A 170 -1.94 7.62 -3.33
C GLN A 170 -3.04 6.76 -2.68
N ILE A 171 -3.66 7.25 -1.61
CA ILE A 171 -4.83 6.59 -1.00
C ILE A 171 -6.00 6.53 -1.98
N VAL A 172 -6.28 7.62 -2.70
CA VAL A 172 -7.32 7.65 -3.73
C VAL A 172 -7.00 6.72 -4.91
N ASP A 173 -5.74 6.66 -5.34
CA ASP A 173 -5.30 5.76 -6.41
C ASP A 173 -5.52 4.29 -6.03
N ILE A 174 -5.26 3.91 -4.77
CA ILE A 174 -5.55 2.56 -4.26
C ILE A 174 -7.07 2.31 -4.27
N LEU A 175 -7.86 3.23 -3.69
CA LEU A 175 -9.33 3.14 -3.62
C LEU A 175 -10.00 3.08 -5.00
N SER A 176 -9.35 3.57 -6.04
CA SER A 176 -9.90 3.60 -7.40
C SER A 176 -9.60 2.33 -8.21
N ASN A 177 -8.86 1.37 -7.65
CA ASN A 177 -8.29 0.26 -8.41
C ASN A 177 -8.45 -1.12 -7.74
N ASP A 178 -9.69 -1.53 -7.51
CA ASP A 178 -10.00 -2.86 -6.96
C ASP A 178 -9.46 -4.02 -7.81
N LEU A 179 -9.48 -3.88 -9.14
CA LEU A 179 -9.12 -4.96 -10.09
C LEU A 179 -7.62 -5.24 -10.18
N ALA A 180 -6.76 -4.33 -9.71
CA ALA A 180 -5.32 -4.55 -9.71
C ALA A 180 -4.85 -5.36 -8.49
N LEU A 181 -5.73 -5.61 -7.52
CA LEU A 181 -5.39 -6.25 -6.25
C LEU A 181 -5.66 -7.75 -6.30
N ASN A 182 -4.80 -8.52 -5.64
CA ASN A 182 -4.94 -9.96 -5.48
C ASN A 182 -5.54 -10.28 -4.10
N VAL A 183 -6.69 -10.97 -4.11
CA VAL A 183 -7.40 -11.43 -2.89
C VAL A 183 -6.46 -12.18 -1.94
N ASP A 184 -5.68 -13.13 -2.45
CA ASP A 184 -4.82 -13.97 -1.61
C ASP A 184 -3.74 -13.14 -0.91
N VAL A 185 -3.23 -12.11 -1.60
CA VAL A 185 -2.23 -11.19 -1.03
C VAL A 185 -2.87 -10.36 0.09
N VAL A 186 -4.02 -9.72 -0.18
CA VAL A 186 -4.71 -8.90 0.83
C VAL A 186 -5.14 -9.73 2.03
N ASP A 187 -5.60 -10.97 1.80
CA ASP A 187 -6.02 -11.87 2.87
C ASP A 187 -4.85 -12.27 3.78
N ASN A 188 -3.67 -12.55 3.21
CA ASN A 188 -2.47 -12.84 3.98
C ASN A 188 -1.98 -11.63 4.81
N MET A 189 -2.26 -10.40 4.37
CA MET A 189 -1.88 -9.19 5.10
C MET A 189 -2.80 -8.85 6.26
N LEU A 190 -4.04 -9.32 6.24
CA LEU A 190 -5.04 -9.00 7.26
C LEU A 190 -5.00 -10.03 8.40
N PRO A 191 -4.70 -9.62 9.64
CA PRO A 191 -4.90 -10.49 10.78
C PRO A 191 -6.37 -10.91 10.90
N GLN A 192 -6.62 -12.20 11.16
CA GLN A 192 -7.99 -12.72 11.28
C GLN A 192 -8.87 -11.96 12.29
N THR A 193 -8.28 -11.50 13.39
CA THR A 193 -8.97 -10.69 14.42
C THR A 193 -9.42 -9.32 13.92
N LEU A 194 -8.77 -8.78 12.88
CA LEU A 194 -9.16 -7.54 12.25
C LEU A 194 -10.16 -7.79 11.13
N ARG A 195 -9.96 -8.86 10.34
CA ARG A 195 -10.86 -9.28 9.26
C ARG A 195 -12.29 -9.50 9.79
N SER A 196 -12.44 -10.19 10.92
CA SER A 196 -13.75 -10.48 11.53
C SER A 196 -14.52 -9.25 12.05
N GLN A 197 -13.89 -8.06 12.09
CA GLN A 197 -14.59 -6.80 12.39
C GLN A 197 -15.30 -6.21 11.16
N PHE A 198 -14.98 -6.70 9.97
CA PHE A 198 -15.46 -6.18 8.69
C PHE A 198 -16.21 -7.23 7.87
N LEU A 199 -15.85 -8.51 8.00
CA LEU A 199 -16.43 -9.64 7.27
C LEU A 199 -16.85 -10.72 8.27
N ALA A 200 -17.82 -11.55 7.91
CA ALA A 200 -18.08 -12.78 8.67
C ALA A 200 -16.91 -13.77 8.55
N ASP A 201 -16.77 -14.69 9.52
CA ASP A 201 -15.59 -15.58 9.64
C ASP A 201 -15.32 -16.44 8.39
N ASP A 202 -16.35 -16.77 7.59
CA ASP A 202 -16.28 -17.55 6.35
C ASP A 202 -16.49 -16.73 5.08
N GLU A 203 -16.66 -15.41 5.21
CA GLU A 203 -16.92 -14.51 4.09
C GLU A 203 -15.61 -14.10 3.40
N SER A 204 -15.53 -14.33 2.09
CA SER A 204 -14.42 -13.86 1.25
C SER A 204 -14.51 -12.35 1.06
N ILE A 205 -13.35 -11.68 0.93
CA ILE A 205 -13.31 -10.26 0.56
C ILE A 205 -14.04 -10.07 -0.78
N SER A 206 -15.09 -9.25 -0.77
CA SER A 206 -15.82 -8.87 -1.98
C SER A 206 -14.92 -8.07 -2.91
N LEU A 207 -15.03 -8.28 -4.23
CA LEU A 207 -14.31 -7.50 -5.23
C LEU A 207 -14.57 -5.99 -5.09
N ASN A 208 -15.77 -5.59 -4.66
CA ASN A 208 -16.15 -4.19 -4.52
C ASN A 208 -15.60 -3.51 -3.25
N SER A 209 -14.92 -4.26 -2.38
CA SER A 209 -14.32 -3.71 -1.15
C SER A 209 -12.82 -4.04 -1.07
N MET A 210 -12.22 -4.42 -2.20
CA MET A 210 -10.85 -4.96 -2.24
C MET A 210 -9.84 -3.89 -1.86
N SER A 211 -10.00 -2.69 -2.41
CA SER A 211 -9.13 -1.56 -2.14
C SER A 211 -9.26 -1.06 -0.70
N GLU A 212 -10.47 -1.05 -0.13
CA GLU A 212 -10.68 -0.72 1.27
C GLU A 212 -10.03 -1.75 2.21
N MET A 213 -10.12 -3.04 1.89
CA MET A 213 -9.45 -4.09 2.66
C MET A 213 -7.92 -4.02 2.53
N ALA A 214 -7.40 -3.67 1.35
CA ALA A 214 -5.97 -3.41 1.18
C ALA A 214 -5.51 -2.21 2.02
N LEU A 215 -6.28 -1.13 2.10
CA LEU A 215 -5.97 0.00 2.99
C LEU A 215 -6.11 -0.35 4.48
N LEU A 216 -7.04 -1.23 4.83
CA LEU A 216 -7.13 -1.77 6.19
C LEU A 216 -5.87 -2.56 6.53
N ALA A 217 -5.36 -3.35 5.60
CA ALA A 217 -4.12 -4.10 5.74
C ALA A 217 -2.90 -3.17 5.87
N PHE A 218 -2.81 -2.15 5.01
CA PHE A 218 -1.81 -1.09 5.12
C PHE A 218 -1.80 -0.47 6.53
N SER A 219 -2.97 -0.09 7.05
CA SER A 219 -3.11 0.49 8.37
C SER A 219 -2.74 -0.49 9.50
N SER A 220 -3.11 -1.77 9.37
CA SER A 220 -2.83 -2.80 10.39
C SER A 220 -1.34 -3.08 10.54
N MET A 221 -0.58 -2.94 9.45
CA MET A 221 0.88 -3.10 9.40
C MET A 221 1.64 -1.86 9.89
N GLY A 222 0.94 -0.84 10.41
CA GLY A 222 1.54 0.39 10.91
C GLY A 222 1.71 1.48 9.84
N GLY A 223 1.14 1.29 8.65
CA GLY A 223 1.07 2.34 7.63
C GLY A 223 0.31 3.56 8.12
N ALA A 224 0.78 4.74 7.75
CA ALA A 224 0.19 6.01 8.13
C ALA A 224 0.02 6.94 6.93
N ILE A 225 -0.92 7.87 7.03
CA ILE A 225 -1.16 8.90 6.02
C ILE A 225 -0.30 10.13 6.35
N ASP A 226 0.53 10.54 5.40
CA ASP A 226 1.27 11.81 5.44
C ASP A 226 0.52 12.84 4.59
N SER A 227 -0.54 13.40 5.16
CA SER A 227 -1.38 14.39 4.49
C SER A 227 -2.05 15.33 5.49
N ASP A 228 -2.29 16.56 5.03
CA ASP A 228 -3.10 17.57 5.71
C ASP A 228 -4.62 17.31 5.55
N VAL A 229 -5.00 16.31 4.74
CA VAL A 229 -6.40 15.88 4.63
C VAL A 229 -6.83 15.20 5.93
N ARG A 230 -7.60 15.91 6.76
CA ARG A 230 -8.13 15.40 8.04
C ARG A 230 -9.60 15.01 7.98
N GLN A 231 -10.30 15.45 6.93
CA GLN A 231 -11.71 15.17 6.76
C GLN A 231 -12.07 15.06 5.29
N ILE A 232 -12.98 14.14 4.98
CA ILE A 232 -13.60 14.00 3.68
C ILE A 232 -15.13 14.02 3.79
N TYR A 233 -15.77 14.48 2.72
CA TYR A 233 -17.21 14.47 2.52
C TYR A 233 -17.52 13.58 1.31
N VAL A 234 -18.27 12.50 1.55
CA VAL A 234 -18.63 11.52 0.53
C VAL A 234 -20.07 11.78 0.13
N PHE A 235 -20.28 12.16 -1.13
CA PHE A 235 -21.61 12.48 -1.63
C PHE A 235 -22.26 11.22 -2.19
N VAL A 236 -23.36 10.82 -1.57
CA VAL A 236 -24.11 9.61 -1.95
C VAL A 236 -25.56 9.96 -2.28
N PRO A 237 -26.18 9.31 -3.27
CA PRO A 237 -27.58 9.53 -3.55
C PRO A 237 -28.44 8.84 -2.49
N LYS A 238 -29.52 9.48 -2.05
CA LYS A 238 -30.50 8.88 -1.11
C LYS A 238 -31.27 7.69 -1.72
N SER A 239 -31.17 7.50 -3.03
CA SER A 239 -31.73 6.35 -3.76
C SER A 239 -30.91 6.09 -5.01
N MET A 240 -30.68 4.82 -5.36
CA MET A 240 -30.01 4.45 -6.62
C MET A 240 -30.96 4.44 -7.83
N LYS A 241 -32.28 4.57 -7.62
CA LYS A 241 -33.25 4.49 -8.73
C LYS A 241 -33.12 5.72 -9.64
N GLY A 242 -32.84 5.50 -10.93
CA GLY A 242 -32.70 6.59 -11.90
C GLY A 242 -31.30 7.21 -11.94
N ILE A 243 -30.32 6.60 -11.29
CA ILE A 243 -28.90 6.89 -11.43
C ILE A 243 -28.27 5.74 -12.24
N ASP A 244 -27.27 6.07 -13.06
CA ASP A 244 -26.48 5.07 -13.77
C ASP A 244 -25.53 4.36 -12.79
N SER A 245 -25.56 3.03 -12.78
CA SER A 245 -24.79 2.20 -11.85
C SER A 245 -23.27 2.26 -12.07
N SER A 246 -22.81 2.85 -13.17
CA SER A 246 -21.38 3.00 -13.50
C SER A 246 -20.74 4.28 -12.97
N GLN A 247 -21.48 5.10 -12.22
CA GLN A 247 -21.02 6.40 -11.77
C GLN A 247 -20.04 6.35 -10.59
N GLU A 248 -19.06 7.25 -10.61
CA GLU A 248 -18.11 7.47 -9.53
C GLU A 248 -18.79 8.07 -8.30
N THR A 249 -18.35 7.67 -7.11
CA THR A 249 -18.68 8.37 -5.87
C THR A 249 -17.83 9.63 -5.74
N VAL A 250 -18.47 10.79 -5.56
CA VAL A 250 -17.77 12.07 -5.42
C VAL A 250 -17.30 12.25 -3.98
N ILE A 251 -16.03 12.61 -3.82
CA ILE A 251 -15.42 12.91 -2.52
C ILE A 251 -14.83 14.31 -2.53
N LEU A 252 -15.13 15.12 -1.51
CA LEU A 252 -14.47 16.39 -1.25
C LEU A 252 -13.55 16.25 -0.03
N THR A 253 -12.29 16.60 -0.19
CA THR A 253 -11.30 16.61 0.89
C THR A 253 -11.22 17.96 1.59
N SER A 254 -10.68 17.97 2.81
CA SER A 254 -10.53 19.20 3.62
C SER A 254 -9.55 20.23 3.04
N ASP A 255 -8.75 19.88 2.05
CA ASP A 255 -7.88 20.77 1.27
C ASP A 255 -8.54 21.24 -0.05
N ALA A 256 -9.87 21.09 -0.16
CA ALA A 256 -10.70 21.57 -1.26
C ALA A 256 -10.47 20.89 -2.62
N ARG A 257 -10.02 19.64 -2.62
CA ARG A 257 -9.91 18.79 -3.83
C ARG A 257 -11.13 17.89 -3.97
N LEU A 258 -11.56 17.69 -5.22
CA LEU A 258 -12.68 16.84 -5.59
C LEU A 258 -12.17 15.60 -6.34
N TYR A 259 -12.52 14.43 -5.83
CA TYR A 259 -12.20 13.14 -6.42
C TYR A 259 -13.48 12.43 -6.86
N GLY A 260 -13.34 11.51 -7.79
CA GLY A 260 -14.38 10.52 -8.12
C GLY A 260 -13.75 9.15 -8.05
N ILE A 261 -14.36 8.25 -7.29
CA ILE A 261 -13.86 6.90 -7.08
C ILE A 261 -14.92 5.92 -7.57
N GLN A 262 -14.55 5.06 -8.52
CA GLN A 262 -15.42 3.97 -9.00
C GLN A 262 -15.41 2.82 -8.00
N GLY A 263 -16.53 2.13 -7.83
CA GLY A 263 -16.61 0.97 -6.93
C GLY A 263 -16.60 1.27 -5.43
N PHE A 264 -16.33 2.53 -5.04
CA PHE A 264 -16.11 2.95 -3.65
C PHE A 264 -17.15 2.44 -2.64
N ASP A 265 -16.72 1.54 -1.76
CA ASP A 265 -17.51 1.04 -0.64
C ASP A 265 -17.40 2.02 0.53
N HIS A 266 -18.21 3.08 0.48
CA HIS A 266 -18.19 4.15 1.47
C HIS A 266 -18.44 3.68 2.92
N ASP A 267 -19.11 2.55 3.14
CA ASP A 267 -19.35 1.99 4.47
C ASP A 267 -18.08 1.39 5.08
N VAL A 268 -17.30 0.66 4.27
CA VAL A 268 -16.00 0.10 4.69
C VAL A 268 -14.94 1.20 4.69
N ALA A 269 -14.84 1.97 3.61
CA ALA A 269 -13.86 3.03 3.44
C ALA A 269 -13.93 4.05 4.57
N GLY A 270 -15.13 4.46 4.98
CA GLY A 270 -15.31 5.42 6.07
C GLY A 270 -14.73 4.93 7.40
N LYS A 271 -14.86 3.63 7.69
CA LYS A 271 -14.25 3.00 8.88
C LYS A 271 -12.73 2.91 8.76
N VAL A 272 -12.24 2.48 7.60
CA VAL A 272 -10.80 2.32 7.32
C VAL A 272 -10.06 3.66 7.38
N LEU A 273 -10.56 4.68 6.69
CA LEU A 273 -10.01 6.04 6.68
C LEU A 273 -10.02 6.68 8.08
N SER A 274 -11.07 6.44 8.87
CA SER A 274 -11.17 6.91 10.26
C SER A 274 -10.05 6.34 11.14
N ARG A 275 -9.69 5.07 10.97
CA ARG A 275 -8.56 4.44 11.68
C ARG A 275 -7.22 5.08 11.32
N MET A 276 -7.09 5.60 10.10
CA MET A 276 -5.92 6.32 9.64
C MET A 276 -5.96 7.83 9.95
N GLY A 277 -6.94 8.29 10.73
CA GLY A 277 -7.05 9.68 11.18
C GLY A 277 -7.77 10.63 10.22
N VAL A 278 -8.45 10.10 9.19
CA VAL A 278 -9.27 10.88 8.25
C VAL A 278 -10.74 10.70 8.58
N ARG A 279 -11.39 11.76 9.06
CA ARG A 279 -12.82 11.73 9.37
C ARG A 279 -13.65 11.66 8.10
N THR A 280 -14.62 10.75 8.05
CA THR A 280 -15.52 10.62 6.89
C THR A 280 -16.91 11.11 7.25
N SER A 281 -17.47 12.00 6.43
CA SER A 281 -18.85 12.49 6.55
C SER A 281 -19.66 12.11 5.32
N ILE A 282 -20.70 11.31 5.50
CA ILE A 282 -21.61 10.95 4.40
C ILE A 282 -22.60 12.08 4.18
N VAL A 283 -22.67 12.58 2.96
CA VAL A 283 -23.60 13.63 2.50
C VAL A 283 -24.65 12.95 1.63
N SER A 284 -25.78 12.59 2.24
CA SER A 284 -26.88 11.96 1.50
C SER A 284 -27.71 13.03 0.80
N LEU A 285 -27.83 12.95 -0.53
CA LEU A 285 -28.53 13.95 -1.33
C LEU A 285 -29.87 13.41 -1.84
N SER A 286 -30.89 14.27 -1.82
CA SER A 286 -32.20 14.08 -2.44
C SER A 286 -32.51 15.13 -3.51
N GLU A 287 -31.72 16.20 -3.54
CA GLU A 287 -31.77 17.26 -4.53
C GLU A 287 -30.34 17.71 -4.92
N ILE A 288 -30.13 17.96 -6.22
CA ILE A 288 -28.91 18.59 -6.75
C ILE A 288 -29.34 19.82 -7.54
N LYS A 289 -28.75 20.98 -7.23
CA LYS A 289 -28.93 22.21 -8.00
C LYS A 289 -27.59 22.64 -8.59
N THR A 290 -27.62 23.08 -9.84
CA THR A 290 -26.48 23.74 -10.48
C THR A 290 -26.96 25.05 -11.09
N TYR A 291 -26.07 26.02 -11.24
CA TYR A 291 -26.46 27.29 -11.88
C TYR A 291 -26.56 27.17 -13.41
N ARG A 292 -25.89 26.18 -14.01
CA ARG A 292 -25.68 26.11 -15.47
C ARG A 292 -26.24 24.85 -16.15
N PHE A 293 -26.36 23.72 -15.46
CA PHE A 293 -26.59 22.41 -16.08
C PHE A 293 -27.93 21.75 -15.68
N GLY A 294 -28.81 22.53 -15.03
CA GLY A 294 -30.11 22.09 -14.55
C GLY A 294 -30.06 21.55 -13.12
N SER A 295 -31.10 20.82 -12.73
CA SER A 295 -31.21 20.23 -11.39
C SER A 295 -31.63 18.77 -11.46
N CYS A 296 -31.33 18.01 -10.42
CA CYS A 296 -31.90 16.70 -10.20
C CYS A 296 -32.66 16.68 -8.89
N ARG A 297 -33.78 15.94 -8.85
CA ARG A 297 -34.48 15.70 -7.59
C ARG A 297 -35.13 14.33 -7.60
N ILE A 298 -35.22 13.73 -6.42
CA ILE A 298 -35.99 12.51 -6.19
C ILE A 298 -37.50 12.82 -6.27
N ASP A 299 -38.25 11.96 -6.95
CA ASP A 299 -39.72 12.01 -6.98
C ASP A 299 -40.35 11.27 -5.78
N ILE A 300 -41.69 11.29 -5.70
CA ILE A 300 -42.43 10.61 -4.63
C ILE A 300 -42.21 9.09 -4.58
N ALA A 301 -41.73 8.47 -5.67
CA ALA A 301 -41.45 7.05 -5.75
C ALA A 301 -39.97 6.72 -5.44
N GLY A 302 -39.18 7.73 -5.05
CA GLY A 302 -37.77 7.57 -4.75
C GLY A 302 -36.90 7.51 -6.00
N LYS A 303 -37.38 7.93 -7.18
CA LYS A 303 -36.61 7.91 -8.43
C LYS A 303 -36.02 9.29 -8.75
N TRP A 304 -34.76 9.32 -9.13
CA TRP A 304 -34.09 10.53 -9.60
C TRP A 304 -34.59 10.97 -10.97
N MET A 305 -34.81 12.28 -11.07
CA MET A 305 -35.29 12.95 -12.26
C MET A 305 -34.46 14.21 -12.52
N GLN A 306 -33.89 14.34 -13.71
CA GLN A 306 -33.25 15.58 -14.14
C GLN A 306 -34.29 16.55 -14.70
N ILE A 307 -34.13 17.84 -14.37
CA ILE A 307 -34.95 18.95 -14.86
C ILE A 307 -34.03 19.87 -15.67
N VAL A 308 -34.24 19.88 -16.99
CA VAL A 308 -33.49 20.75 -17.93
C VAL A 308 -34.50 21.57 -18.73
N ASN A 309 -34.43 22.89 -18.64
CA ASN A 309 -35.34 23.82 -19.35
C ASN A 309 -36.83 23.46 -19.17
N GLY A 310 -37.22 23.08 -17.95
CA GLY A 310 -38.60 22.68 -17.60
C GLY A 310 -39.00 21.27 -18.04
N LYS A 311 -38.18 20.55 -18.83
CA LYS A 311 -38.42 19.15 -19.21
C LYS A 311 -37.87 18.21 -18.13
N LYS A 312 -38.63 17.17 -17.81
CA LYS A 312 -38.26 16.12 -16.85
C LYS A 312 -37.74 14.89 -17.59
N ILE A 313 -36.53 14.44 -17.24
CA ILE A 313 -35.88 13.25 -17.78
C ILE A 313 -35.76 12.22 -16.65
N ARG A 314 -36.10 10.95 -16.93
CA ARG A 314 -36.14 9.85 -15.93
C ARG A 314 -34.77 9.23 -15.62
N SER A 315 -33.75 10.07 -15.58
CA SER A 315 -32.37 9.75 -15.23
C SER A 315 -31.72 11.01 -14.64
N CYS A 316 -30.71 10.83 -13.80
CA CYS A 316 -29.86 11.92 -13.31
C CYS A 316 -28.38 11.60 -13.56
N PRO A 317 -27.62 12.49 -14.21
CA PRO A 317 -26.16 12.43 -14.19
C PRO A 317 -25.66 12.94 -12.83
N PHE A 318 -25.74 12.08 -11.82
CA PHE A 318 -25.60 12.45 -10.41
C PHE A 318 -24.19 12.98 -10.14
N THR A 319 -23.16 12.20 -10.46
CA THR A 319 -21.75 12.54 -10.20
C THR A 319 -21.35 13.89 -10.81
N GLU A 320 -21.65 14.10 -12.09
CA GLU A 320 -21.29 15.33 -12.80
C GLU A 320 -21.98 16.55 -12.19
N LEU A 321 -23.27 16.43 -11.87
CA LEU A 321 -24.02 17.53 -11.28
C LEU A 321 -23.64 17.79 -9.82
N VAL A 322 -23.25 16.78 -9.04
CA VAL A 322 -22.73 16.96 -7.68
C VAL A 322 -21.41 17.73 -7.71
N ARG A 323 -20.45 17.33 -8.56
CA ARG A 323 -19.17 18.05 -8.71
C ARG A 323 -19.44 19.53 -9.01
N GLN A 324 -20.29 19.80 -9.99
CA GLN A 324 -20.67 21.15 -10.37
C GLN A 324 -21.38 21.92 -9.25
N MET A 325 -22.31 21.28 -8.54
CA MET A 325 -23.03 21.90 -7.42
C MET A 325 -22.07 22.33 -6.31
N VAL A 326 -21.10 21.48 -5.96
CA VAL A 326 -20.08 21.77 -4.95
C VAL A 326 -19.19 22.94 -5.39
N GLU A 327 -18.74 22.95 -6.65
CA GLU A 327 -17.92 24.03 -7.19
C GLU A 327 -18.66 25.37 -7.28
N ASP A 328 -19.93 25.34 -7.69
CA ASP A 328 -20.77 26.53 -7.78
C ASP A 328 -21.21 27.05 -6.40
N GLY A 329 -21.15 26.23 -5.35
CA GLY A 329 -21.74 26.56 -4.04
C GLY A 329 -23.27 26.44 -4.01
N ALA A 330 -23.88 25.88 -5.06
CA ALA A 330 -25.34 25.83 -5.25
C ALA A 330 -26.06 24.88 -4.27
N TYR A 331 -25.31 24.09 -3.49
CA TYR A 331 -25.87 23.22 -2.45
C TYR A 331 -26.57 24.00 -1.33
N THR A 332 -26.29 25.30 -1.14
CA THR A 332 -26.98 26.15 -0.14
C THR A 332 -28.48 26.32 -0.44
N ASP A 333 -28.85 26.14 -1.71
CA ASP A 333 -30.22 26.32 -2.17
C ASP A 333 -31.04 25.02 -2.18
N THR A 334 -30.46 23.89 -1.75
CA THR A 334 -31.13 22.58 -1.77
C THR A 334 -31.96 22.35 -0.51
N GLU A 335 -32.94 21.44 -0.60
CA GLU A 335 -33.67 20.96 0.58
C GLU A 335 -32.74 20.25 1.58
N ASP A 336 -31.72 19.54 1.09
CA ASP A 336 -30.78 18.79 1.94
C ASP A 336 -29.94 19.70 2.84
N TYR A 337 -29.67 20.95 2.43
CA TYR A 337 -28.95 21.94 3.24
C TYR A 337 -29.60 22.13 4.61
N LYS A 338 -30.93 22.26 4.65
CA LYS A 338 -31.67 22.50 5.89
C LYS A 338 -31.57 21.34 6.88
N HIS A 339 -31.36 20.13 6.38
CA HIS A 339 -31.30 18.92 7.18
C HIS A 339 -29.87 18.54 7.60
N GLN A 340 -28.87 19.03 6.87
CA GLN A 340 -27.45 18.73 7.07
C GLN A 340 -26.62 20.01 7.19
N GLU A 341 -27.19 21.06 7.78
CA GLU A 341 -26.63 22.43 7.77
C GLU A 341 -25.17 22.46 8.25
N ILE A 342 -24.86 21.83 9.39
CA ILE A 342 -23.50 21.77 9.95
C ILE A 342 -22.49 21.16 8.97
N VAL A 343 -22.89 20.13 8.23
CA VAL A 343 -22.05 19.43 7.26
C VAL A 343 -21.78 20.35 6.06
N PHE A 344 -22.83 20.98 5.53
CA PHE A 344 -22.71 21.90 4.40
C PHE A 344 -22.00 23.22 4.74
N GLU A 345 -22.13 23.73 5.96
CA GLU A 345 -21.31 24.85 6.45
C GLU A 345 -19.81 24.49 6.47
N GLY A 346 -19.49 23.25 6.86
CA GLY A 346 -18.13 22.71 6.76
C GLY A 346 -17.62 22.70 5.32
N ILE A 347 -18.43 22.21 4.38
CA ILE A 347 -18.14 22.22 2.94
C ILE A 347 -17.91 23.66 2.45
N SER A 348 -18.77 24.61 2.81
CA SER A 348 -18.62 26.03 2.45
C SER A 348 -17.32 26.63 2.95
N ARG A 349 -16.90 26.31 4.17
CA ARG A 349 -15.63 26.79 4.73
C ARG A 349 -14.44 26.25 3.95
N ILE A 350 -14.46 24.98 3.56
CA ILE A 350 -13.41 24.35 2.75
C ILE A 350 -13.35 24.98 1.36
N MET A 351 -14.49 25.09 0.68
CA MET A 351 -14.55 25.65 -0.67
C MET A 351 -14.17 27.14 -0.72
N ALA A 352 -14.34 27.88 0.38
CA ALA A 352 -13.87 29.25 0.49
C ALA A 352 -12.33 29.39 0.51
N GLN A 353 -11.59 28.34 0.91
CA GLN A 353 -10.11 28.35 0.93
C GLN A 353 -9.49 28.27 -0.47
N LYS A 354 -10.26 27.81 -1.46
CA LYS A 354 -9.83 27.68 -2.87
C LYS A 354 -9.79 29.01 -3.62
N LYS A 355 -10.40 30.07 -3.06
CA LYS A 355 -10.44 31.43 -3.60
C LYS A 355 -9.36 32.29 -2.97
#